data_AF-A0A9X1YQV5-F1
#
_entry.id   AF-A0A9X1YQV5-F1
#
_cell.length_a   1.000
_cell.length_b   1.000
_cell.length_c   1.000
_cell.angle_alpha   90.00
_cell.angle_beta   90.00
_cell.angle_gamma   90.00
#
_symmetry.space_group_name_H-M   'P 1'
#
loop_
_entity.id
_entity.type
_entity.pdbx_description
1 polymer ?
#
loop_
_entity_poly.entity_id
_entity_poly.type
_entity_poly.pdbx_seq_one_letter_code
_entity_poly.pdbx_strand_id
1 'polypeptide(L)'
;MQPGFETPAQANPGRSSSLCRPRLPATPDMLFLDLLGRYRSHGGLASSTGIALLMSRRLPASDAVLSGWIRSGEVVSLSWRGAAWMPMFQLQAVGDGPLGPRVDVQRVAEELRPVCDELDLCGWFVEPNGWLDGRPPVAVIDENLEAVRAAARADRFVLRG
;
A
#
# COMPACT_ATOMS: atom_id res chain seq x y z
N MET A 1 40.26 13.15 31.82
CA MET A 1 39.97 13.34 30.39
C MET A 1 39.00 12.25 29.98
N GLN A 2 37.73 12.58 29.79
CA GLN A 2 36.69 11.66 29.32
C GLN A 2 36.48 11.89 27.80
N PRO A 3 36.35 10.84 26.98
CA PRO A 3 35.83 11.00 25.62
C PRO A 3 34.30 11.08 25.66
N GLY A 4 33.77 11.94 24.81
CA GLY A 4 32.37 12.36 24.78
C GLY A 4 31.41 11.25 24.38
N PHE A 5 30.23 11.32 24.98
CA PHE A 5 29.05 10.59 24.53
C PHE A 5 28.59 11.15 23.19
N GLU A 6 28.68 10.34 22.13
CA GLU A 6 27.89 10.56 20.91
C GLU A 6 26.41 10.32 21.24
N THR A 7 25.63 11.40 21.17
CA THR A 7 24.18 11.37 21.21
C THR A 7 23.67 10.62 19.97
N PRO A 8 22.90 9.52 20.10
CA PRO A 8 22.24 8.93 18.94
C PRO A 8 21.23 9.94 18.40
N ALA A 9 21.27 10.12 17.08
CA ALA A 9 20.36 10.95 16.29
C ALA A 9 18.93 10.82 16.82
N GLN A 10 18.49 11.87 17.50
CA GLN A 10 17.14 12.01 18.00
C GLN A 10 16.23 12.06 16.78
N ALA A 11 15.52 10.96 16.51
CA ALA A 11 14.50 10.88 15.49
C ALA A 11 13.55 12.05 15.69
N ASN A 12 13.58 13.00 14.77
CA ASN A 12 12.73 14.17 14.79
C ASN A 12 11.26 13.69 14.75
N PRO A 13 10.42 13.93 15.78
CA PRO A 13 8.99 13.61 15.73
C PRO A 13 8.24 14.66 14.89
N GLY A 14 8.74 14.88 13.67
CA GLY A 14 8.15 15.76 12.68
C GLY A 14 6.89 15.12 12.11
N ARG A 15 5.76 15.41 12.78
CA ARG A 15 4.40 15.04 12.38
C ARG A 15 4.18 15.16 10.87
N SER A 16 3.90 14.03 10.22
CA SER A 16 2.93 13.94 9.13
C SER A 16 2.66 12.47 8.82
N SER A 17 1.74 11.88 9.57
CA SER A 17 1.00 10.73 9.07
C SER A 17 0.19 11.20 7.88
N SER A 18 0.46 10.67 6.68
CA SER A 18 -0.36 10.89 5.49
C SER A 18 -1.85 10.64 5.78
N LEU A 19 -2.10 9.69 6.69
CA LEU A 19 -3.42 9.27 7.16
C LEU A 19 -4.13 10.27 8.10
N CYS A 20 -3.41 11.20 8.74
CA CYS A 20 -4.04 12.24 9.57
C CYS A 20 -4.49 13.46 8.76
N ARG A 21 -4.32 13.46 7.43
CA ARG A 21 -4.79 14.56 6.59
C ARG A 21 -6.33 14.48 6.48
N PRO A 22 -7.06 15.55 6.84
CA PRO A 22 -8.50 15.55 6.63
C PRO A 22 -8.80 15.38 5.14
N ARG A 23 -9.43 14.25 4.78
CA ARG A 23 -10.08 14.12 3.48
C ARG A 23 -11.18 15.17 3.45
N LEU A 24 -11.03 16.17 2.59
CA LEU A 24 -12.14 17.08 2.26
C LEU A 24 -13.38 16.24 1.92
N PRO A 25 -14.60 16.71 2.20
CA PRO A 25 -15.81 15.99 1.81
C PRO A 25 -15.84 15.86 0.29
N ALA A 26 -15.37 14.71 -0.20
CA ALA A 26 -15.27 14.34 -1.59
C ALA A 26 -16.21 13.16 -1.82
N THR A 27 -16.85 13.12 -2.99
CA THR A 27 -17.68 11.97 -3.35
C THR A 27 -16.80 10.73 -3.51
N PRO A 28 -17.34 9.51 -3.31
CA PRO A 28 -16.60 8.28 -3.55
C PRO A 28 -15.97 8.21 -4.96
N ASP A 29 -16.64 8.78 -5.95
CA ASP A 29 -16.13 8.89 -7.32
C ASP A 29 -14.89 9.80 -7.41
N MET A 30 -14.88 10.94 -6.74
CA MET A 30 -13.71 11.84 -6.73
C MET A 30 -12.52 11.20 -6.02
N LEU A 31 -12.77 10.53 -4.89
CA LEU A 31 -11.71 9.81 -4.16
C LEU A 31 -11.09 8.71 -5.01
N PHE A 32 -11.92 7.93 -5.72
CA PHE A 32 -11.44 6.91 -6.64
C PHE A 32 -10.62 7.51 -7.80
N LEU A 33 -11.09 8.58 -8.42
CA LEU A 33 -10.40 9.22 -9.55
C LEU A 33 -9.07 9.87 -9.14
N ASP A 34 -9.00 10.48 -7.95
CA ASP A 34 -7.75 10.97 -7.38
C ASP A 34 -6.76 9.81 -7.16
N LEU A 35 -7.23 8.74 -6.53
CA LEU A 35 -6.42 7.54 -6.29
C LEU A 35 -5.91 6.93 -7.61
N LEU A 36 -6.76 6.83 -8.62
CA LEU A 36 -6.39 6.37 -9.96
C LEU A 36 -5.30 7.25 -10.58
N GLY A 37 -5.41 8.57 -10.44
CA GLY A 37 -4.42 9.53 -10.92
C GLY A 37 -3.05 9.31 -10.30
N ARG A 38 -3.00 9.06 -8.98
CA ARG A 38 -1.74 8.85 -8.23
C ARG A 38 -1.08 7.51 -8.56
N TYR A 39 -1.86 6.45 -8.76
CA TYR A 39 -1.32 5.15 -9.14
C TYR A 39 -0.76 5.08 -10.56
N ARG A 40 -1.04 6.07 -11.42
CA ARG A 40 -0.61 6.05 -12.83
C ARG A 40 0.91 5.89 -12.99
N SER A 41 1.70 6.50 -12.12
CA SER A 41 3.17 6.39 -12.13
C SER A 41 3.70 5.09 -11.51
N HIS A 42 2.82 4.26 -10.93
CA HIS A 42 3.15 3.07 -10.15
C HIS A 42 2.43 1.82 -10.66
N GLY A 43 2.18 1.75 -11.98
CA GLY A 43 1.54 0.61 -12.65
C GLY A 43 0.01 0.65 -12.72
N GLY A 44 -0.62 1.63 -12.07
CA GLY A 44 -2.06 1.87 -12.13
C GLY A 44 -2.90 0.98 -11.21
N LEU A 45 -4.21 1.19 -11.29
CA LEU A 45 -5.22 0.31 -10.70
C LEU A 45 -5.77 -0.61 -11.78
N ALA A 46 -6.00 -1.87 -11.45
CA ALA A 46 -6.70 -2.80 -12.33
C ALA A 46 -7.89 -3.41 -11.61
N SER A 47 -8.94 -3.73 -12.38
CA SER A 47 -10.09 -4.46 -11.85
C SER A 47 -9.73 -5.92 -11.60
N SER A 48 -10.45 -6.56 -10.68
CA SER A 48 -10.31 -8.00 -10.42
C SER A 48 -10.50 -8.82 -11.70
N THR A 49 -11.46 -8.47 -12.55
CA THR A 49 -11.67 -9.12 -13.86
C THR A 49 -10.46 -8.94 -14.78
N GLY A 50 -9.86 -7.75 -14.82
CA GLY A 50 -8.65 -7.50 -15.61
C GLY A 50 -7.47 -8.33 -15.14
N ILE A 51 -7.26 -8.42 -13.83
CA ILE A 51 -6.18 -9.22 -13.23
C ILE A 51 -6.43 -10.71 -13.43
N ALA A 52 -7.65 -11.19 -13.24
CA ALA A 52 -8.00 -12.58 -13.46
C ALA A 52 -7.77 -13.00 -14.93
N LEU A 53 -8.04 -12.09 -15.89
CA LEU A 53 -7.74 -12.30 -17.30
C LEU A 53 -6.23 -12.33 -17.60
N LEU A 54 -5.43 -11.51 -16.90
CA LEU A 54 -3.97 -11.56 -17.01
C LEU A 54 -3.42 -12.89 -16.45
N MET A 55 -3.95 -13.33 -15.32
CA MET A 55 -3.57 -14.60 -14.67
C MET A 55 -4.00 -15.83 -15.46
N SER A 56 -5.18 -15.80 -16.10
CA SER A 56 -5.77 -16.96 -16.79
C SER A 56 -4.90 -17.49 -17.94
N ARG A 57 -3.99 -16.66 -18.47
CA ARG A 57 -2.99 -17.07 -19.47
C ARG A 57 -2.04 -18.16 -18.97
N ARG A 58 -1.79 -18.23 -17.66
CA ARG A 58 -0.83 -19.15 -17.04
C ARG A 58 -1.43 -19.99 -15.90
N LEU A 59 -2.58 -19.59 -15.38
CA LEU A 59 -3.21 -20.22 -14.22
C LEU A 59 -4.71 -20.46 -14.47
N PRO A 60 -5.15 -21.72 -14.64
CA PRO A 60 -6.57 -22.08 -14.64
C PRO A 60 -7.23 -21.69 -13.30
N ALA A 61 -8.53 -21.35 -13.35
CA ALA A 61 -9.31 -20.91 -12.18
C ALA A 61 -8.76 -19.66 -11.45
N SER A 62 -8.17 -18.73 -12.21
CA SER A 62 -7.63 -17.47 -11.69
C SER A 62 -8.64 -16.62 -10.92
N ASP A 63 -9.92 -16.64 -11.29
CA ASP A 63 -10.97 -15.93 -10.56
C ASP A 63 -11.14 -16.42 -9.12
N ALA A 64 -11.10 -17.73 -8.91
CA ALA A 64 -11.23 -18.34 -7.58
C ALA A 64 -10.01 -18.03 -6.71
N VAL A 65 -8.81 -18.09 -7.30
CA VAL A 65 -7.55 -17.76 -6.64
C VAL A 65 -7.54 -16.28 -6.23
N LEU A 66 -7.86 -15.38 -7.16
CA LEU A 66 -7.91 -13.94 -6.89
C LEU A 66 -8.95 -13.58 -5.83
N SER A 67 -10.14 -14.20 -5.89
CA SER A 67 -11.17 -14.06 -4.86
C SER A 67 -10.69 -14.56 -3.49
N GLY A 68 -9.85 -15.59 -3.47
CA GLY A 68 -9.16 -16.07 -2.28
C GLY A 68 -8.28 -14.97 -1.67
N TRP A 69 -7.41 -14.35 -2.48
CA TRP A 69 -6.49 -13.30 -2.03
C TRP A 69 -7.21 -12.06 -1.50
N ILE A 70 -8.30 -11.65 -2.15
CA ILE A 70 -9.10 -10.51 -1.67
C ILE A 70 -9.71 -10.84 -0.31
N ARG A 71 -10.25 -12.06 -0.14
CA ARG A 71 -10.91 -12.48 1.10
C ARG A 71 -9.92 -12.69 2.25
N SER A 72 -8.73 -13.20 1.97
CA SER A 72 -7.66 -13.39 2.95
C SER A 72 -6.95 -12.08 3.31
N GLY A 73 -7.15 -11.00 2.54
CA GLY A 73 -6.44 -9.74 2.73
C GLY A 73 -4.99 -9.78 2.21
N GLU A 74 -4.66 -10.79 1.40
CA GLU A 74 -3.36 -10.90 0.70
C GLU A 74 -3.17 -9.82 -0.37
N VAL A 75 -4.25 -9.18 -0.81
CA VAL A 75 -4.19 -7.98 -1.65
C VAL A 75 -5.10 -6.91 -1.05
N VAL A 76 -4.67 -5.66 -1.16
CA VAL A 76 -5.48 -4.49 -0.84
C VAL A 76 -6.41 -4.23 -2.02
N SER A 77 -7.71 -4.09 -1.76
CA SER A 77 -8.71 -3.91 -2.81
C SER A 77 -9.82 -2.96 -2.39
N LEU A 78 -10.27 -2.14 -3.32
CA LEU A 78 -11.33 -1.16 -3.12
C LEU A 78 -12.52 -1.44 -4.05
N SER A 79 -13.73 -1.30 -3.51
CA SER A 79 -14.96 -1.44 -4.30
C SER A 79 -15.32 -0.11 -4.97
N TRP A 80 -15.44 -0.10 -6.30
CA TRP A 80 -15.92 1.05 -7.06
C TRP A 80 -16.85 0.63 -8.19
N ARG A 81 -18.04 1.22 -8.24
CA ARG A 81 -19.11 0.93 -9.22
C ARG A 81 -19.43 -0.57 -9.38
N GLY A 82 -19.42 -1.30 -8.27
CA GLY A 82 -19.74 -2.74 -8.25
C GLY A 82 -18.59 -3.66 -8.69
N ALA A 83 -17.40 -3.12 -8.94
CA ALA A 83 -16.20 -3.90 -9.23
C ALA A 83 -15.15 -3.71 -8.14
N ALA A 84 -14.37 -4.77 -7.88
CA ALA A 84 -13.18 -4.68 -7.05
C ALA A 84 -12.01 -4.17 -7.90
N TRP A 85 -11.34 -3.14 -7.42
CA TRP A 85 -10.16 -2.53 -8.01
C TRP A 85 -8.99 -2.68 -7.06
N MET A 86 -7.81 -2.87 -7.59
CA MET A 86 -6.63 -3.07 -6.76
C MET A 86 -5.38 -2.51 -7.42
N PRO A 87 -4.44 -1.96 -6.65
CA PRO A 87 -3.17 -1.49 -7.19
C PRO A 87 -2.36 -2.61 -7.82
N MET A 88 -1.78 -2.36 -8.99
CA MET A 88 -0.97 -3.37 -9.70
C MET A 88 0.37 -3.63 -9.02
N PHE A 89 0.93 -2.64 -8.31
CA PHE A 89 2.26 -2.76 -7.69
C PHE A 89 2.37 -3.89 -6.65
N GLN A 90 1.24 -4.34 -6.07
CA GLN A 90 1.19 -5.42 -5.08
C GLN A 90 1.25 -6.81 -5.71
N LEU A 91 1.29 -6.90 -7.04
CA LEU A 91 1.35 -8.14 -7.79
C LEU A 91 2.70 -8.22 -8.51
N GLN A 92 3.32 -9.39 -8.49
CA GLN A 92 4.56 -9.66 -9.22
C GLN A 92 4.53 -11.04 -9.85
N ALA A 93 5.16 -11.17 -11.01
CA ALA A 93 5.48 -12.48 -11.59
C ALA A 93 6.90 -12.84 -11.18
N VAL A 94 7.11 -14.06 -10.67
CA VAL A 94 8.45 -14.56 -10.33
C VAL A 94 8.95 -15.40 -11.51
N GLY A 95 9.91 -14.86 -12.27
CA GLY A 95 10.40 -15.47 -13.51
C GLY A 95 9.28 -15.65 -14.54
N ASP A 96 9.19 -16.85 -15.12
CA ASP A 96 8.10 -17.22 -16.04
C ASP A 96 6.82 -17.71 -15.32
N GLY A 97 6.77 -17.59 -14.00
CA GLY A 97 5.62 -18.00 -13.19
C GLY A 97 4.35 -17.17 -13.42
N PRO A 98 3.22 -17.59 -12.83
CA PRO A 98 2.01 -16.80 -12.81
C PRO A 98 2.19 -15.53 -11.96
N LEU A 99 1.37 -14.52 -12.24
CA LEU A 99 1.27 -13.33 -11.41
C LEU A 99 0.74 -13.72 -10.02
N GLY A 100 1.36 -13.23 -8.96
CA GLY A 100 0.95 -13.48 -7.58
C GLY A 100 1.17 -12.27 -6.66
N PRO A 101 0.62 -12.29 -5.43
CA PRO A 101 0.80 -11.22 -4.48
C PRO A 101 2.25 -11.08 -4.02
N ARG A 102 2.66 -9.85 -3.76
CA ARG A 102 3.98 -9.58 -3.17
C ARG A 102 3.91 -9.65 -1.64
N VAL A 103 4.72 -10.54 -1.07
CA VAL A 103 4.80 -10.76 0.38
C VAL A 103 5.29 -9.52 1.14
N ASP A 104 6.13 -8.69 0.52
CA ASP A 104 6.62 -7.45 1.11
C ASP A 104 5.49 -6.41 1.30
N VAL A 105 4.67 -6.18 0.28
CA VAL A 105 3.49 -5.31 0.32
C VAL A 105 2.47 -5.84 1.32
N GLN A 106 2.23 -7.15 1.33
CA GLN A 106 1.33 -7.80 2.30
C GLN A 106 1.74 -7.48 3.74
N ARG A 107 3.01 -7.69 4.08
CA ARG A 107 3.53 -7.44 5.44
C ARG A 107 3.40 -5.99 5.86
N VAL A 108 3.53 -5.06 4.92
CA VAL A 108 3.33 -3.62 5.19
C VAL A 108 1.84 -3.34 5.42
N ALA A 109 0.96 -3.89 4.59
CA ALA A 109 -0.49 -3.73 4.73
C ALA A 109 -1.00 -4.32 6.07
N GLU A 110 -0.50 -5.49 6.47
CA GLU A 110 -0.85 -6.15 7.74
C GLU A 110 -0.59 -5.29 8.98
N GLU A 111 0.44 -4.44 8.96
CA GLU A 111 0.72 -3.53 10.08
C GLU A 111 -0.38 -2.46 10.24
N LEU A 112 -0.98 -2.02 9.13
CA LEU A 112 -1.94 -0.91 9.09
C LEU A 112 -3.40 -1.38 9.08
N ARG A 113 -3.68 -2.60 8.62
CA ARG A 113 -5.03 -3.21 8.61
C ARG A 113 -5.80 -3.11 9.94
N PRO A 114 -5.18 -3.16 11.13
CA PRO A 114 -5.90 -2.99 12.39
C PRO A 114 -6.43 -1.57 12.67
N VAL A 115 -6.04 -0.57 11.88
CA VAL A 115 -6.36 0.85 12.11
C VAL A 115 -6.81 1.61 10.86
N CYS A 116 -6.68 0.99 9.67
CA CYS A 116 -7.02 1.60 8.39
C CYS A 116 -7.99 0.71 7.62
N ASP A 117 -8.95 1.31 6.93
CA ASP A 117 -9.76 0.62 5.94
C ASP A 117 -9.00 0.42 4.61
N GLU A 118 -9.59 -0.29 3.65
CA GLU A 118 -8.96 -0.57 2.36
C GLU A 118 -8.65 0.69 1.53
N LEU A 119 -9.48 1.74 1.65
CA LEU A 119 -9.29 2.99 0.93
C LEU A 119 -8.17 3.81 1.56
N ASP A 120 -8.05 3.80 2.88
CA ASP A 120 -6.94 4.37 3.64
C ASP A 120 -5.64 3.65 3.34
N LEU A 121 -5.64 2.31 3.33
CA LEU A 121 -4.49 1.50 2.95
C LEU A 121 -4.03 1.81 1.53
N CYS A 122 -4.96 1.82 0.56
CA CYS A 122 -4.63 2.18 -0.82
C CYS A 122 -4.07 3.60 -0.91
N GLY A 123 -4.62 4.56 -0.16
CA GLY A 123 -4.10 5.91 -0.10
C GLY A 123 -2.68 5.93 0.43
N TRP A 124 -2.43 5.31 1.59
CA TRP A 124 -1.17 5.33 2.31
C TRP A 124 0.03 4.97 1.42
N PHE A 125 -0.13 3.95 0.55
CA PHE A 125 0.96 3.53 -0.35
C PHE A 125 1.35 4.57 -1.40
N VAL A 126 0.45 5.46 -1.82
CA VAL A 126 0.71 6.47 -2.87
C VAL A 126 0.74 7.91 -2.36
N GLU A 127 0.39 8.14 -1.10
CA GLU A 127 0.54 9.46 -0.50
C GLU A 127 2.01 9.67 -0.06
N PRO A 128 2.55 10.90 -0.21
CA PRO A 128 3.78 11.31 0.45
C PRO A 128 3.79 10.93 1.94
N ASN A 129 4.81 10.20 2.39
CA ASN A 129 4.92 9.79 3.79
C ASN A 129 6.06 10.56 4.48
N GLY A 130 5.76 11.25 5.58
CA GLY A 130 6.74 12.06 6.32
C GLY A 130 7.90 11.26 6.91
N TRP A 131 7.68 9.98 7.23
CA TRP A 131 8.73 9.06 7.71
C TRP A 131 9.65 8.56 6.59
N LEU A 132 9.30 8.81 5.32
CA LEU A 132 10.04 8.42 4.13
C LEU A 132 10.51 9.65 3.34
N ASP A 133 10.87 10.72 4.03
CA ASP A 133 11.32 11.99 3.43
C ASP A 133 10.31 12.60 2.43
N GLY A 134 9.01 12.37 2.66
CA GLY A 134 7.94 12.83 1.77
C GLY A 134 7.77 11.99 0.50
N ARG A 135 8.52 10.89 0.34
CA ARG A 135 8.32 9.95 -0.76
C ARG A 135 7.11 9.05 -0.48
N PRO A 136 6.37 8.62 -1.50
CA PRO A 136 5.30 7.66 -1.32
C PRO A 136 5.87 6.26 -1.06
N PRO A 137 5.28 5.46 -0.16
CA PRO A 137 5.77 4.12 0.16
C PRO A 137 5.98 3.20 -1.06
N VAL A 138 5.10 3.28 -2.05
CA VAL A 138 5.21 2.51 -3.29
C VAL A 138 6.49 2.83 -4.10
N ALA A 139 7.03 4.03 -3.95
CA ALA A 139 8.27 4.43 -4.62
C ALA A 139 9.53 4.08 -3.81
N VAL A 140 9.39 3.60 -2.58
CA VAL A 140 10.50 3.30 -1.66
C VAL A 140 10.59 1.81 -1.37
N ILE A 141 9.50 1.06 -1.50
CA ILE A 141 9.42 -0.34 -1.06
C ILE A 141 10.45 -1.26 -1.73
N ASP A 142 10.78 -1.02 -3.00
CA ASP A 142 11.79 -1.78 -3.75
C ASP A 142 13.23 -1.42 -3.33
N GLU A 143 13.44 -0.19 -2.83
CA GLU A 143 14.76 0.30 -2.40
C GLU A 143 15.05 -0.04 -0.94
N ASN A 144 14.04 0.15 -0.06
CA ASN A 144 14.19 0.01 1.37
C ASN A 144 12.86 -0.40 2.04
N LEU A 145 12.56 -1.70 1.97
CA LEU A 145 11.39 -2.29 2.62
C LEU A 145 11.35 -2.03 4.13
N GLU A 146 12.48 -2.09 4.83
CA GLU A 146 12.49 -1.94 6.28
C GLU A 146 12.13 -0.52 6.72
N ALA A 147 12.54 0.51 5.96
CA ALA A 147 12.09 1.89 6.18
C ALA A 147 10.56 2.02 5.99
N VAL A 148 10.01 1.42 4.94
CA VAL A 148 8.56 1.42 4.68
C VAL A 148 7.78 0.72 5.81
N ARG A 149 8.30 -0.41 6.33
CA ARG A 149 7.69 -1.10 7.48
C ARG A 149 7.79 -0.28 8.76
N ALA A 150 8.92 0.39 9.00
CA ALA A 150 9.07 1.28 10.14
C ALA A 150 8.07 2.45 10.08
N ALA A 151 7.89 3.06 8.90
CA ALA A 151 6.88 4.10 8.67
C ALA A 151 5.46 3.60 8.96
N ALA A 152 5.09 2.42 8.45
CA ALA A 152 3.79 1.81 8.71
C ALA A 152 3.53 1.59 10.21
N ARG A 153 4.52 1.11 10.95
CA ARG A 153 4.43 0.93 12.41
C ARG A 153 4.31 2.26 13.15
N ALA A 154 5.05 3.28 12.72
CA ALA A 154 4.97 4.61 13.30
C ALA A 154 3.57 5.21 13.10
N ASP A 155 3.03 5.14 11.89
CA ASP A 155 1.67 5.61 11.58
C ASP A 155 0.60 4.83 12.34
N ARG A 156 0.74 3.50 12.43
CA ARG A 156 -0.14 2.67 13.27
C ARG A 156 -0.12 3.12 14.74
N PHE A 157 1.05 3.43 15.28
CA PHE A 157 1.18 3.91 16.66
C PHE A 157 0.50 5.26 16.84
N VAL A 158 0.69 6.19 15.91
CA VAL A 158 0.05 7.52 15.92
C VAL A 158 -1.48 7.42 15.82
N LEU A 159 -2.01 6.49 15.02
CA LEU A 159 -3.46 6.32 14.85
C LEU A 159 -4.14 5.58 16.02
N ARG A 160 -3.37 4.85 16.85
CA ARG A 160 -3.90 4.18 18.06
C ARG A 160 -3.82 5.03 19.32
N GLY A 161 -2.90 6.00 19.37
CA GLY A 161 -2.65 6.86 20.53
C GLY A 161 -3.52 8.10 20.53
#